data_AF-A0A8K0N755-F1
#
_entry.id   AF-A0A8K0N755-F1
#
_cell.length_a   1.000
_cell.length_b   1.000
_cell.length_c   1.000
_cell.angle_alpha   90.00
_cell.angle_beta   90.00
_cell.angle_gamma   90.00
#
_symmetry.space_group_name_H-M   'P 1'
#
loop_
_entity.id
_entity.type
_entity.pdbx_description
1 polymer ?
#
loop_
_entity_poly.entity_id
_entity_poly.type
_entity_poly.pdbx_seq_one_letter_code
_entity_poly.pdbx_strand_id
1 'polypeptide(L)'
;MHEFMADRGEQSDVFNFLIFPILLLRLLYSQLWITFSRFQTAKSKHRIVNKSLDFDQVDRERNCVRDVIESDGGLNGRDDQIILTALLMYMANMVVPGASHLPWLETRRVLIVIFLHMGPVDFIYYWLHKALHHHFLYSRYHSHHHASIVTEPITSVIHPFAEELSYFIIFSIPLITGALTGTLSIAAVLGYLMFHSLHHTQFRTNYSLLMPFYDYIYGTIDKSSDERYKRSLKGKEERPHVVHLTHLTNLQSIYHLRFGFSSLASKPYTTKYYTWIMWPLTFASMLLIWIYGTTFTAERNRFRKLIMETRVVPRYCFQGSELNGYGELYLKRNSLPKTKLVDGTSSAVAVVLNSVPNGTKNILLIGSLSKMAYFLSLTLCKRGVQVQMAQKDEYELLKLQLPSELHGHLVFSNSYASEVWLVGDGVMDEEQRRARKGIHFIPFTQFPPKLIHKDCIYHCTPAMVVPKAYENLHTCEG
;
A
#
# COMPACT_ATOMS: atom_id res chain seq x y z
N MET A 1 -21.55 56.32 25.45
CA MET A 1 -21.80 55.69 24.12
C MET A 1 -20.75 56.06 23.07
N HIS A 2 -19.52 56.41 23.48
CA HIS A 2 -18.40 56.68 22.55
C HIS A 2 -17.10 55.98 22.96
N GLU A 3 -17.17 55.04 23.90
CA GLU A 3 -16.01 54.34 24.49
C GLU A 3 -16.16 52.81 24.46
N PHE A 4 -17.07 52.31 23.60
CA PHE A 4 -17.27 50.87 23.34
C PHE A 4 -17.05 50.52 21.86
N MET A 5 -16.45 51.44 21.10
CA MET A 5 -16.20 51.29 19.65
C MET A 5 -14.72 51.37 19.28
N ALA A 6 -13.81 51.34 20.26
CA ALA A 6 -12.38 51.42 20.04
C ALA A 6 -11.65 50.17 20.57
N ASP A 7 -12.06 48.98 20.12
CA ASP A 7 -11.16 47.81 20.04
C ASP A 7 -11.75 46.67 19.16
N ARG A 8 -12.23 47.02 17.95
CA ARG A 8 -12.46 46.03 16.88
C ARG A 8 -11.41 46.24 15.81
N GLY A 9 -10.14 46.11 16.20
CA GLY A 9 -9.10 45.78 15.23
C GLY A 9 -9.49 44.47 14.53
N GLU A 10 -9.21 44.36 13.23
CA GLU A 10 -9.37 43.16 12.41
C GLU A 10 -8.77 41.93 13.10
N GLN A 11 -9.53 41.27 13.98
CA GLN A 11 -9.18 39.93 14.42
C GLN A 11 -9.45 39.03 13.22
N SER A 12 -8.39 38.71 12.48
CA SER A 12 -8.43 37.73 11.40
C SER A 12 -9.17 36.48 11.85
N ASP A 13 -10.11 35.97 11.05
CA ASP A 13 -10.81 34.72 11.35
C ASP A 13 -9.82 33.55 11.24
N VAL A 14 -9.17 33.23 12.36
CA VAL A 14 -8.17 32.18 12.46
C VAL A 14 -8.74 30.83 12.05
N PHE A 15 -10.04 30.58 12.27
CA PHE A 15 -10.66 29.31 11.89
C PHE A 15 -10.61 29.09 10.38
N ASN A 16 -10.89 30.12 9.58
CA ASN A 16 -10.84 30.06 8.11
C ASN A 16 -9.45 29.65 7.58
N PHE A 17 -8.38 30.18 8.18
CA PHE A 17 -7.00 29.78 7.88
C PHE A 17 -6.65 28.36 8.36
N LEU A 18 -7.31 27.88 9.42
CA LEU A 18 -7.08 26.55 9.99
C LEU A 18 -7.87 25.43 9.30
N ILE A 19 -8.86 25.72 8.45
CA ILE A 19 -9.63 24.70 7.73
C ILE A 19 -8.68 23.76 6.95
N PHE A 20 -7.77 24.31 6.15
CA PHE A 20 -6.82 23.50 5.39
C PHE A 20 -5.87 22.66 6.28
N PRO A 21 -5.17 23.24 7.29
CA PRO A 21 -4.38 22.47 8.25
C PRO A 21 -5.16 21.36 8.98
N ILE A 22 -6.42 21.62 9.38
CA ILE A 22 -7.27 20.63 10.05
C ILE A 22 -7.57 19.44 9.12
N LEU A 23 -7.88 19.71 7.85
CA LEU A 23 -8.14 18.66 6.87
C LEU A 23 -6.88 17.89 6.48
N LEU A 24 -5.74 18.56 6.38
CA LEU A 24 -4.44 17.89 6.19
C LEU A 24 -4.12 16.98 7.37
N LEU A 25 -4.36 17.45 8.60
CA LEU A 25 -4.18 16.65 9.80
C LEU A 25 -5.13 15.44 9.82
N ARG A 26 -6.40 15.61 9.42
CA ARG A 26 -7.36 14.51 9.24
C ARG A 26 -6.85 13.46 8.26
N LEU A 27 -6.35 13.90 7.11
CA LEU A 27 -5.76 13.05 6.07
C LEU A 27 -4.60 12.19 6.62
N LEU A 28 -3.66 12.83 7.31
CA LEU A 28 -2.50 12.18 7.91
C LEU A 28 -2.93 11.21 9.01
N TYR A 29 -3.84 11.64 9.89
CA TYR A 29 -4.38 10.83 10.98
C TYR A 29 -5.06 9.56 10.47
N SER A 30 -5.95 9.68 9.48
CA SER A 30 -6.62 8.52 8.86
C SER A 30 -5.60 7.59 8.18
N GLN A 31 -4.60 8.14 7.47
CA GLN A 31 -3.57 7.32 6.83
C GLN A 31 -2.71 6.55 7.85
N LEU A 32 -2.39 7.17 8.99
CA LEU A 32 -1.67 6.52 10.09
C LEU A 32 -2.47 5.35 10.66
N TRP A 33 -3.78 5.52 10.90
CA TRP A 33 -4.63 4.44 11.41
C TRP A 33 -4.84 3.30 10.40
N ILE A 34 -5.03 3.61 9.12
CA ILE A 34 -5.05 2.61 8.04
C ILE A 34 -3.74 1.81 8.06
N THR A 35 -2.60 2.51 8.11
CA THR A 35 -1.28 1.89 8.11
C THR A 35 -1.07 1.00 9.34
N PHE A 36 -1.47 1.49 10.52
CA PHE A 36 -1.38 0.77 11.78
C PHE A 36 -2.25 -0.49 11.77
N SER A 37 -3.51 -0.39 11.33
CA SER A 37 -4.45 -1.52 11.23
C SER A 37 -3.95 -2.60 10.26
N ARG A 38 -3.45 -2.19 9.09
CA ARG A 38 -2.84 -3.10 8.11
C ARG A 38 -1.57 -3.75 8.64
N PHE A 39 -0.70 -2.99 9.30
CA PHE A 39 0.52 -3.52 9.89
C PHE A 39 0.25 -4.52 11.01
N GLN A 40 -0.76 -4.26 11.85
CA GLN A 40 -1.22 -5.21 12.87
C GLN A 40 -1.72 -6.51 12.23
N THR A 41 -2.43 -6.42 11.11
CA THR A 41 -2.89 -7.58 10.33
C THR A 41 -1.72 -8.34 9.69
N ALA A 42 -0.70 -7.63 9.19
CA ALA A 42 0.53 -8.20 8.62
C ALA A 42 1.37 -8.95 9.66
N LYS A 43 1.38 -8.48 10.92
CA LYS A 43 2.04 -9.14 12.05
C LYS A 43 1.23 -10.26 12.69
N SER A 44 -0.10 -10.21 12.57
CA SER A 44 -0.97 -11.23 13.16
C SER A 44 -0.74 -12.60 12.53
N LYS A 45 -0.70 -13.63 13.39
CA LYS A 45 -0.75 -15.05 12.99
C LYS A 45 -2.17 -15.54 12.74
N HIS A 46 -3.16 -14.83 13.29
CA HIS A 46 -4.57 -15.20 13.20
C HIS A 46 -5.22 -14.52 12.00
N ARG A 47 -5.98 -15.30 11.22
CA ARG A 47 -6.69 -14.82 10.04
C ARG A 47 -8.18 -14.66 10.34
N ILE A 48 -8.70 -13.47 10.05
CA ILE A 48 -10.13 -13.13 10.17
C ILE A 48 -10.86 -13.43 8.85
N VAL A 49 -10.28 -13.02 7.72
CA VAL A 49 -10.84 -13.18 6.37
C VAL A 49 -9.81 -13.86 5.46
N ASN A 50 -10.26 -14.80 4.61
CA ASN A 50 -9.37 -15.57 3.73
C ASN A 50 -9.01 -14.85 2.42
N LYS A 51 -9.66 -13.71 2.13
CA LYS A 51 -9.38 -12.84 0.99
C LYS A 51 -8.39 -11.75 1.41
N SER A 52 -7.47 -11.38 0.52
CA SER A 52 -6.69 -10.16 0.64
C SER A 52 -7.41 -9.01 -0.07
N LEU A 53 -6.99 -7.77 0.22
CA LEU A 53 -7.46 -6.58 -0.50
C LEU A 53 -7.22 -6.82 -2.00
N ASP A 54 -8.19 -6.60 -2.88
CA ASP A 54 -8.00 -6.81 -4.33
C ASP A 54 -7.81 -5.48 -5.09
N PHE A 55 -7.41 -5.56 -6.36
CA PHE A 55 -7.22 -4.36 -7.18
C PHE A 55 -8.52 -3.57 -7.33
N ASP A 56 -9.63 -4.28 -7.57
CA ASP A 56 -10.94 -3.65 -7.73
C ASP A 56 -11.37 -2.91 -6.46
N GLN A 57 -11.10 -3.46 -5.27
CA GLN A 57 -11.34 -2.78 -4.01
C GLN A 57 -10.40 -1.59 -3.85
N VAL A 58 -9.10 -1.71 -4.16
CA VAL A 58 -8.18 -0.55 -4.11
C VAL A 58 -8.68 0.59 -5.01
N ASP A 59 -9.18 0.28 -6.20
CA ASP A 59 -9.70 1.28 -7.12
C ASP A 59 -11.01 1.89 -6.63
N ARG A 60 -11.97 1.08 -6.16
CA ARG A 60 -13.21 1.57 -5.51
C ARG A 60 -12.94 2.49 -4.33
N GLU A 61 -11.92 2.18 -3.52
CA GLU A 61 -11.64 2.89 -2.28
C GLU A 61 -10.80 4.16 -2.44
N ARG A 62 -10.25 4.38 -3.64
CA ARG A 62 -9.25 5.42 -3.87
C ARG A 62 -9.81 6.74 -4.39
N ASN A 63 -10.80 6.72 -5.28
CA ASN A 63 -10.87 7.67 -6.40
C ASN A 63 -10.38 9.10 -6.13
N CYS A 64 -9.32 9.43 -6.87
CA CYS A 64 -8.68 10.72 -7.04
C CYS A 64 -8.55 10.96 -8.55
N VAL A 65 -9.27 11.96 -9.07
CA VAL A 65 -8.95 12.80 -10.24
C VAL A 65 -8.20 12.12 -11.41
N ARG A 66 -8.71 11.00 -11.93
CA ARG A 66 -8.32 10.53 -13.27
C ARG A 66 -9.50 10.27 -14.20
N ASP A 67 -10.67 9.97 -13.65
CA ASP A 67 -11.86 9.69 -14.47
C ASP A 67 -12.70 10.94 -14.78
N VAL A 68 -12.24 12.13 -14.37
CA VAL A 68 -12.84 13.40 -14.82
C VAL A 68 -12.49 13.71 -16.29
N ILE A 69 -11.50 13.02 -16.88
CA ILE A 69 -11.11 13.23 -18.29
C ILE A 69 -11.39 12.00 -19.18
N GLU A 70 -11.49 10.80 -18.63
CA GLU A 70 -11.89 9.61 -19.40
C GLU A 70 -12.85 8.71 -18.60
N SER A 71 -14.12 8.69 -19.02
CA SER A 71 -15.16 7.68 -18.73
C SER A 71 -15.84 7.68 -17.35
N ASP A 72 -17.14 8.03 -17.36
CA ASP A 72 -18.17 7.77 -16.35
C ASP A 72 -18.00 8.39 -14.94
N GLY A 73 -18.10 9.72 -14.86
CA GLY A 73 -19.16 10.44 -14.10
C GLY A 73 -19.51 10.07 -12.64
N GLY A 74 -18.68 9.34 -11.90
CA GLY A 74 -18.94 8.93 -10.52
C GLY A 74 -18.05 9.66 -9.49
N LEU A 75 -18.64 10.56 -8.71
CA LEU A 75 -17.99 11.28 -7.60
C LEU A 75 -17.93 10.40 -6.33
N ASN A 76 -17.17 9.30 -6.36
CA ASN A 76 -17.15 8.33 -5.25
C ASN A 76 -15.70 7.94 -4.88
N GLY A 77 -15.10 8.59 -3.88
CA GLY A 77 -13.77 8.26 -3.35
C GLY A 77 -13.38 9.03 -2.08
N ARG A 78 -12.30 8.60 -1.41
CA ARG A 78 -11.75 9.26 -0.21
C ARG A 78 -11.43 10.74 -0.44
N ASP A 79 -10.94 11.09 -1.63
CA ASP A 79 -10.50 12.46 -1.93
C ASP A 79 -11.70 13.39 -2.17
N ASP A 80 -12.77 12.90 -2.79
CA ASP A 80 -14.03 13.63 -2.97
C ASP A 80 -14.64 14.00 -1.62
N GLN A 81 -14.59 13.10 -0.63
CA GLN A 81 -15.06 13.37 0.72
C GLN A 81 -14.27 14.51 1.38
N ILE A 82 -12.95 14.57 1.22
CA ILE A 82 -12.12 15.62 1.85
C ILE A 82 -12.35 16.97 1.18
N ILE A 83 -12.42 16.99 -0.15
CA ILE A 83 -12.72 18.21 -0.91
C ILE A 83 -14.11 18.73 -0.55
N LEU A 84 -15.11 17.84 -0.52
CA LEU A 84 -16.47 18.20 -0.12
C LEU A 84 -16.52 18.71 1.32
N THR A 85 -15.80 18.07 2.25
CA THR A 85 -15.66 18.56 3.63
C THR A 85 -15.08 19.98 3.65
N ALA A 86 -14.02 20.24 2.86
CA ALA A 86 -13.41 21.56 2.76
C ALA A 86 -14.41 22.62 2.28
N LEU A 87 -15.08 22.36 1.16
CA LEU A 87 -16.06 23.27 0.58
C LEU A 87 -17.19 23.56 1.56
N LEU A 88 -17.72 22.53 2.23
CA LEU A 88 -18.78 22.70 3.23
C LEU A 88 -18.30 23.50 4.45
N MET A 89 -17.06 23.29 4.91
CA MET A 89 -16.51 24.07 6.03
C MET A 89 -16.31 25.54 5.67
N TYR A 90 -15.78 25.84 4.48
CA TYR A 90 -15.63 27.22 3.99
C TYR A 90 -16.99 27.89 3.80
N MET A 91 -17.95 27.22 3.15
CA MET A 91 -19.32 27.75 3.00
C MET A 91 -20.01 27.96 4.35
N ALA A 92 -19.88 27.01 5.28
CA ALA A 92 -20.47 27.15 6.61
C ALA A 92 -19.85 28.34 7.38
N ASN A 93 -18.54 28.54 7.29
CA ASN A 93 -17.87 29.69 7.90
C ASN A 93 -18.37 31.04 7.33
N MET A 94 -18.71 31.08 6.03
CA MET A 94 -19.23 32.28 5.36
C MET A 94 -20.72 32.55 5.64
N VAL A 95 -21.54 31.51 5.76
CA VAL A 95 -23.01 31.65 5.72
C VAL A 95 -23.67 31.40 7.08
N VAL A 96 -23.09 30.57 7.94
CA VAL A 96 -23.70 30.18 9.22
C VAL A 96 -23.33 31.18 10.32
N PRO A 97 -24.32 31.84 10.96
CA PRO A 97 -24.06 32.72 12.10
C PRO A 97 -23.34 31.96 13.23
N GLY A 98 -22.27 32.54 13.76
CA GLY A 98 -21.48 31.92 14.84
C GLY A 98 -20.45 30.88 14.39
N ALA A 99 -20.29 30.62 13.09
CA ALA A 99 -19.26 29.72 12.54
C ALA A 99 -17.91 30.42 12.23
N SER A 100 -17.87 31.75 12.31
CA SER A 100 -16.65 32.57 12.18
C SER A 100 -16.10 32.98 13.55
N HIS A 101 -14.79 33.23 13.65
CA HIS A 101 -14.14 33.75 14.87
C HIS A 101 -14.34 32.82 16.08
N LEU A 102 -14.21 31.51 15.86
CA LEU A 102 -14.37 30.51 16.89
C LEU A 102 -13.26 30.60 17.96
N PRO A 103 -13.58 30.44 19.26
CA PRO A 103 -12.57 30.37 20.31
C PRO A 103 -11.78 29.06 20.22
N TRP A 104 -10.55 29.08 20.74
CA TRP A 104 -9.62 27.93 20.67
C TRP A 104 -10.10 26.69 21.45
N LEU A 105 -10.35 26.81 22.75
CA LEU A 105 -10.69 25.68 23.62
C LEU A 105 -11.64 26.09 24.74
N GLU A 106 -12.74 25.35 24.89
CA GLU A 106 -13.65 25.42 26.05
C GLU A 106 -14.24 24.02 26.30
N THR A 107 -13.99 23.42 27.46
CA THR A 107 -14.31 22.01 27.71
C THR A 107 -15.81 21.75 27.79
N ARG A 108 -16.58 22.69 28.37
CA ARG A 108 -18.05 22.61 28.44
C ARG A 108 -18.71 22.54 27.06
N ARG A 109 -18.08 23.17 26.06
CA ARG A 109 -18.54 23.22 24.67
C ARG A 109 -18.35 21.91 23.92
N VAL A 110 -17.27 21.18 24.23
CA VAL A 110 -16.98 19.86 23.64
C VAL A 110 -18.03 18.81 24.07
N LEU A 111 -18.50 18.86 25.32
CA LEU A 111 -19.50 17.91 25.82
C LEU A 111 -20.82 17.99 25.06
N ILE A 112 -21.26 19.19 24.68
CA ILE A 112 -22.50 19.37 23.90
C ILE A 112 -22.40 18.68 22.54
N VAL A 113 -21.26 18.83 21.84
CA VAL A 113 -21.02 18.16 20.56
C VAL A 113 -21.06 16.64 20.71
N ILE A 114 -20.50 16.10 21.81
CA ILE A 114 -20.55 14.66 22.12
C ILE A 114 -22.00 14.21 22.33
N PHE A 115 -22.78 14.90 23.17
CA PHE A 115 -24.17 14.53 23.42
C PHE A 115 -25.06 14.64 22.18
N LEU A 116 -24.86 15.68 21.35
CA LEU A 116 -25.56 15.83 20.07
C LEU A 116 -25.21 14.71 19.09
N HIS A 117 -23.97 14.21 19.12
CA HIS A 117 -23.57 13.07 18.30
C HIS A 117 -24.21 11.77 18.82
N MET A 118 -24.03 11.45 20.09
CA MET A 118 -24.53 10.21 20.72
C MET A 118 -26.06 10.08 20.71
N GLY A 119 -26.77 11.21 20.76
CA GLY A 119 -28.23 11.23 20.77
C GLY A 119 -28.80 11.38 19.36
N PRO A 120 -29.12 12.61 18.93
CA PRO A 120 -29.79 12.87 17.64
C PRO A 120 -29.10 12.28 16.41
N VAL A 121 -27.77 12.46 16.29
CA VAL A 121 -27.04 12.02 15.10
C VAL A 121 -27.03 10.49 14.97
N ASP A 122 -26.63 9.78 16.02
CA ASP A 122 -26.63 8.32 16.02
C ASP A 122 -28.03 7.74 15.80
N PHE A 123 -29.07 8.38 16.35
CA PHE A 123 -30.46 7.97 16.12
C PHE A 123 -30.86 8.07 14.65
N ILE A 124 -30.61 9.23 14.02
CA ILE A 124 -30.96 9.46 12.61
C ILE A 124 -30.13 8.53 11.72
N TYR A 125 -28.84 8.40 12.01
CA TYR A 125 -27.93 7.49 11.31
C TYR A 125 -28.43 6.05 11.37
N TYR A 126 -28.81 5.55 12.54
CA TYR A 126 -29.32 4.19 12.72
C TYR A 126 -30.50 3.89 11.78
N TRP A 127 -31.50 4.78 11.75
CA TRP A 127 -32.68 4.59 10.91
C TRP A 127 -32.38 4.74 9.42
N LEU A 128 -31.53 5.69 9.04
CA LEU A 128 -31.08 5.83 7.66
C LEU A 128 -30.34 4.57 7.19
N HIS A 129 -29.35 4.12 7.96
CA HIS A 129 -28.56 2.94 7.64
C HIS A 129 -29.47 1.70 7.54
N LYS A 130 -30.38 1.50 8.49
CA LYS A 130 -31.38 0.42 8.43
C LYS A 130 -32.25 0.50 7.17
N ALA A 131 -32.67 1.70 6.76
CA ALA A 131 -33.43 1.90 5.53
C ALA A 131 -32.58 1.61 4.28
N LEU A 132 -31.30 1.98 4.27
CA LEU A 132 -30.36 1.69 3.17
C LEU A 132 -30.17 0.19 2.93
N HIS A 133 -30.37 -0.65 3.94
CA HIS A 133 -30.40 -2.12 3.80
C HIS A 133 -31.71 -2.68 3.25
N HIS A 134 -32.74 -1.86 3.04
CA HIS A 134 -33.94 -2.29 2.31
C HIS A 134 -33.59 -2.52 0.84
N HIS A 135 -34.04 -3.64 0.27
CA HIS A 135 -33.65 -4.12 -1.09
C HIS A 135 -33.61 -3.03 -2.18
N PHE A 136 -34.58 -2.12 -2.17
CA PHE A 136 -34.65 -1.00 -3.13
C PHE A 136 -33.48 -0.01 -2.98
N LEU A 137 -33.20 0.44 -1.76
CA LEU A 137 -32.12 1.40 -1.48
C LEU A 137 -30.75 0.71 -1.51
N TYR A 138 -30.70 -0.55 -1.07
CA TYR A 138 -29.48 -1.34 -1.09
C TYR A 138 -28.93 -1.46 -2.50
N SER A 139 -29.73 -1.95 -3.45
CA SER A 139 -29.28 -2.16 -4.84
C SER A 139 -28.86 -0.88 -5.59
N ARG A 140 -29.25 0.31 -5.11
CA ARG A 140 -29.04 1.59 -5.79
C ARG A 140 -28.00 2.48 -5.14
N TYR A 141 -27.92 2.44 -3.81
CA TYR A 141 -27.10 3.35 -3.02
C TYR A 141 -26.13 2.57 -2.14
N HIS A 142 -26.58 1.55 -1.40
CA HIS A 142 -25.75 0.95 -0.37
C HIS A 142 -24.88 -0.25 -0.83
N SER A 143 -25.19 -0.88 -1.97
CA SER A 143 -24.50 -2.08 -2.44
C SER A 143 -23.04 -1.83 -2.80
N HIS A 144 -22.71 -0.62 -3.25
CA HIS A 144 -21.33 -0.23 -3.57
C HIS A 144 -20.45 -0.27 -2.32
N HIS A 145 -20.94 0.23 -1.19
CA HIS A 145 -20.25 0.17 0.09
C HIS A 145 -20.00 -1.28 0.54
N HIS A 146 -20.99 -2.17 0.35
CA HIS A 146 -20.85 -3.61 0.67
C HIS A 146 -20.04 -4.43 -0.34
N ALA A 147 -19.61 -3.83 -1.46
CA ALA A 147 -18.76 -4.51 -2.44
C ALA A 147 -17.31 -4.68 -1.95
N SER A 148 -16.89 -3.91 -0.94
CA SER A 148 -15.57 -4.03 -0.30
C SER A 148 -15.61 -5.09 0.79
N ILE A 149 -15.09 -6.28 0.48
CA ILE A 149 -15.19 -7.47 1.34
C ILE A 149 -14.13 -7.46 2.45
N VAL A 150 -12.97 -6.87 2.16
CA VAL A 150 -11.91 -6.69 3.17
C VAL A 150 -12.19 -5.38 3.88
N THR A 151 -12.93 -5.42 4.98
CA THR A 151 -13.29 -4.21 5.72
C THR A 151 -12.05 -3.54 6.31
N GLU A 152 -11.68 -2.40 5.76
CA GLU A 152 -10.58 -1.54 6.21
C GLU A 152 -11.14 -0.19 6.65
N PRO A 153 -10.43 0.60 7.48
CA PRO A 153 -10.89 1.92 7.92
C PRO A 153 -11.44 2.86 6.82
N ILE A 154 -10.99 2.69 5.59
CA ILE A 154 -11.44 3.49 4.45
C ILE A 154 -12.78 2.98 3.88
N THR A 155 -13.10 1.69 4.07
CA THR A 155 -14.29 1.04 3.50
C THR A 155 -15.59 1.71 3.93
N SER A 156 -15.67 2.31 5.11
CA SER A 156 -16.89 2.99 5.60
C SER A 156 -17.06 4.44 5.22
N VAL A 157 -16.17 4.97 4.40
CA VAL A 157 -16.31 6.35 3.91
C VAL A 157 -16.50 6.35 2.40
N ILE A 158 -16.86 5.21 1.82
CA ILE A 158 -17.03 5.06 0.37
C ILE A 158 -18.47 4.66 0.11
N HIS A 159 -19.23 5.68 -0.25
CA HIS A 159 -20.62 5.57 -0.61
C HIS A 159 -20.85 6.30 -1.93
N PRO A 160 -21.91 5.96 -2.67
CA PRO A 160 -22.37 6.79 -3.77
C PRO A 160 -22.70 8.21 -3.29
N PHE A 161 -22.48 9.21 -4.14
CA PHE A 161 -22.67 10.63 -3.84
C PHE A 161 -23.92 10.97 -3.00
N ALA A 162 -25.09 10.39 -3.32
CA ALA A 162 -26.33 10.67 -2.59
C ALA A 162 -26.32 10.14 -1.15
N GLU A 163 -25.75 8.95 -0.93
CA GLU A 163 -25.57 8.39 0.41
C GLU A 163 -24.52 9.20 1.18
N GLU A 164 -23.41 9.56 0.54
CA GLU A 164 -22.37 10.41 1.15
C GLU A 164 -22.94 11.78 1.57
N LEU A 165 -23.71 12.44 0.69
CA LEU A 165 -24.37 13.71 0.99
C LEU A 165 -25.32 13.59 2.19
N SER A 166 -26.06 12.49 2.29
CA SER A 166 -26.96 12.25 3.42
C SER A 166 -26.20 12.12 4.74
N TYR A 167 -25.03 11.47 4.74
CA TYR A 167 -24.15 11.42 5.89
C TYR A 167 -23.56 12.79 6.23
N PHE A 168 -23.14 13.59 5.25
CA PHE A 168 -22.69 14.97 5.50
C PHE A 168 -23.75 15.82 6.20
N ILE A 169 -25.01 15.72 5.76
CA ILE A 169 -26.13 16.43 6.40
C ILE A 169 -26.26 15.99 7.86
N ILE A 170 -26.31 14.68 8.12
CA ILE A 170 -26.45 14.14 9.48
C ILE A 170 -25.27 14.54 10.37
N PHE A 171 -24.04 14.35 9.90
CA PHE A 171 -22.84 14.63 10.69
C PHE A 171 -22.56 16.11 10.87
N SER A 172 -23.16 16.99 10.07
CA SER A 172 -23.08 18.45 10.25
C SER A 172 -23.93 18.96 11.43
N ILE A 173 -24.92 18.18 11.90
CA ILE A 173 -25.87 18.62 12.94
C ILE A 173 -25.18 19.16 14.20
N PRO A 174 -24.18 18.48 14.80
CA PRO A 174 -23.53 18.99 16.01
C PRO A 174 -22.72 20.27 15.76
N LEU A 175 -22.15 20.42 14.55
CA LEU A 175 -21.35 21.58 14.17
C LEU A 175 -22.24 22.80 13.92
N ILE A 176 -23.31 22.64 13.14
CA ILE A 176 -24.27 23.73 12.85
C ILE A 176 -24.99 24.15 14.14
N THR A 177 -25.47 23.18 14.93
CA THR A 177 -26.11 23.48 16.21
C THR A 177 -25.16 24.25 17.12
N GLY A 178 -23.93 23.76 17.26
CA GLY A 178 -22.91 24.43 18.08
C GLY A 178 -22.58 25.85 17.61
N ALA A 179 -22.55 26.10 16.29
CA ALA A 179 -22.35 27.43 15.75
C ALA A 179 -23.52 28.37 16.12
N LEU A 180 -24.75 27.93 15.87
CA LEU A 180 -25.96 28.72 16.12
C LEU A 180 -26.20 29.01 17.62
N THR A 181 -25.79 28.09 18.51
CA THR A 181 -25.92 28.27 19.97
C THR A 181 -24.71 28.97 20.59
N GLY A 182 -23.69 29.33 19.81
CA GLY A 182 -22.45 29.93 20.31
C GLY A 182 -21.59 28.98 21.16
N THR A 183 -21.82 27.68 21.05
CA THR A 183 -21.13 26.63 21.82
C THR A 183 -20.09 25.87 21.00
N LEU A 184 -19.71 26.34 19.80
CA LEU A 184 -18.64 25.74 19.00
C LEU A 184 -17.26 26.29 19.40
N SER A 185 -16.22 25.50 19.20
CA SER A 185 -14.80 25.89 19.37
C SER A 185 -13.94 25.17 18.34
N ILE A 186 -12.74 25.70 18.06
CA ILE A 186 -11.79 25.10 17.11
C ILE A 186 -11.41 23.68 17.56
N ALA A 187 -11.14 23.50 18.86
CA ALA A 187 -10.85 22.19 19.44
C ALA A 187 -12.02 21.20 19.30
N ALA A 188 -13.28 21.66 19.44
CA ALA A 188 -14.46 20.81 19.25
C ALA A 188 -14.60 20.36 17.78
N VAL A 189 -14.40 21.26 16.81
CA VAL A 189 -14.42 20.92 15.37
C VAL A 189 -13.32 19.90 15.05
N LEU A 190 -12.08 20.17 15.48
CA LEU A 190 -10.95 19.27 15.25
C LEU A 190 -11.21 17.89 15.90
N GLY A 191 -11.59 17.89 17.18
CA GLY A 191 -11.87 16.68 17.93
C GLY A 191 -12.99 15.84 17.30
N TYR A 192 -14.07 16.50 16.86
CA TYR A 192 -15.19 15.84 16.19
C TYR A 192 -14.79 15.20 14.85
N LEU A 193 -14.01 15.91 14.01
CA LEU A 193 -13.51 15.38 12.75
C LEU A 193 -12.52 14.21 12.95
N MET A 194 -11.63 14.31 13.94
CA MET A 194 -10.71 13.22 14.28
C MET A 194 -11.46 12.01 14.83
N PHE A 195 -12.43 12.24 15.71
CA PHE A 195 -13.26 11.19 16.30
C PHE A 195 -14.08 10.47 15.25
N HIS A 196 -14.77 11.20 14.37
CA HIS A 196 -15.51 10.60 13.24
C HIS A 196 -14.57 9.73 12.39
N SER A 197 -13.37 10.23 12.08
CA SER A 197 -12.37 9.48 11.32
C SER A 197 -11.88 8.23 12.07
N LEU A 198 -11.67 8.31 13.39
CA LEU A 198 -11.27 7.18 14.24
C LEU A 198 -12.39 6.13 14.35
N HIS A 199 -13.63 6.58 14.52
CA HIS A 199 -14.78 5.71 14.62
C HIS A 199 -14.94 4.87 13.34
N HIS A 200 -14.82 5.51 12.18
CA HIS A 200 -14.71 4.83 10.88
C HIS A 200 -13.44 3.99 10.73
N THR A 201 -12.47 4.02 11.64
CA THR A 201 -11.35 3.06 11.60
C THR A 201 -11.61 1.79 12.41
N GLN A 202 -12.64 1.80 13.26
CA GLN A 202 -12.96 0.73 14.19
C GLN A 202 -14.36 0.18 13.92
N PHE A 203 -14.51 -0.61 12.85
CA PHE A 203 -15.78 -1.30 12.63
C PHE A 203 -15.96 -2.40 13.64
N ARG A 204 -17.04 -2.28 14.41
CA ARG A 204 -17.71 -3.44 14.97
C ARG A 204 -19.09 -3.46 14.36
N THR A 205 -19.49 -4.65 13.94
CA THR A 205 -20.81 -4.98 13.41
C THR A 205 -21.92 -4.34 14.24
N ASN A 206 -22.96 -3.82 13.56
CA ASN A 206 -24.28 -3.35 14.00
C ASN A 206 -24.72 -2.12 13.15
N TYR A 207 -25.97 -1.65 13.29
CA TYR A 207 -26.47 -0.50 12.50
C TYR A 207 -26.08 0.85 13.10
N SER A 208 -25.89 0.93 14.42
CA SER A 208 -25.46 2.16 15.10
C SER A 208 -24.00 2.46 14.81
N LEU A 209 -23.70 3.77 14.77
CA LEU A 209 -22.38 4.30 14.54
C LEU A 209 -21.52 4.13 15.81
N LEU A 210 -21.62 5.01 16.81
CA LEU A 210 -20.64 5.03 17.90
C LEU A 210 -20.73 3.85 18.89
N MET A 211 -21.95 3.55 19.34
CA MET A 211 -22.22 2.48 20.31
C MET A 211 -23.46 1.73 19.85
N PRO A 212 -23.55 0.42 20.06
CA PRO A 212 -24.73 -0.38 19.70
C PRO A 212 -25.94 -0.09 20.62
N PHE A 213 -26.04 1.11 21.20
CA PHE A 213 -27.11 1.55 22.08
C PHE A 213 -28.49 1.42 21.42
N TYR A 214 -28.64 1.94 20.20
CA TYR A 214 -29.90 1.79 19.46
C TYR A 214 -30.10 0.35 18.97
N ASP A 215 -29.04 -0.41 18.69
CA ASP A 215 -29.16 -1.82 18.38
C ASP A 215 -29.64 -2.66 19.58
N TYR A 216 -29.24 -2.31 20.81
CA TYR A 216 -29.76 -2.90 22.04
C TYR A 216 -31.24 -2.56 22.22
N ILE A 217 -31.61 -1.29 22.05
CA ILE A 217 -33.01 -0.82 22.21
C ILE A 217 -33.94 -1.50 21.21
N TYR A 218 -33.52 -1.60 19.94
CA TYR A 218 -34.35 -2.13 18.86
C TYR A 218 -34.09 -3.61 18.54
N GLY A 219 -33.26 -4.29 19.34
CA GLY A 219 -32.98 -5.71 19.20
C GLY A 219 -32.29 -6.10 17.88
N THR A 220 -31.53 -5.19 17.26
CA THR A 220 -30.83 -5.43 15.98
C THR A 220 -29.37 -5.87 16.15
N ILE A 221 -28.96 -6.21 17.37
CA ILE A 221 -27.63 -6.77 17.61
C ILE A 221 -27.46 -8.11 16.90
N ASP A 222 -26.40 -8.20 16.10
CA ASP A 222 -26.00 -9.46 15.49
C ASP A 222 -25.41 -10.40 16.56
N LYS A 223 -26.19 -11.42 16.93
CA LYS A 223 -25.80 -12.46 17.89
C LYS A 223 -24.55 -13.25 17.46
N SER A 224 -24.24 -13.28 16.16
CA SER A 224 -23.08 -13.99 15.63
C SER A 224 -21.77 -13.18 15.74
N SER A 225 -21.87 -11.88 16.05
CA SER A 225 -20.71 -10.99 16.14
C SER A 225 -19.73 -11.38 17.25
N ASP A 226 -20.25 -11.72 18.43
CA ASP A 226 -19.43 -12.20 19.55
C ASP A 226 -18.77 -13.55 19.25
N GLU A 227 -19.48 -14.44 18.55
CA GLU A 227 -18.91 -15.71 18.10
C GLU A 227 -17.82 -15.50 17.06
N ARG A 228 -18.02 -14.57 16.10
CA ARG A 228 -17.00 -14.18 15.12
C ARG A 228 -15.79 -13.56 15.80
N TYR A 229 -15.99 -12.67 16.78
CA TYR A 229 -14.90 -12.09 17.58
C TYR A 229 -14.14 -13.17 18.35
N LYS A 230 -14.84 -14.05 19.08
CA LYS A 230 -14.22 -15.19 19.79
C LYS A 230 -13.50 -16.14 18.83
N ARG A 231 -14.04 -16.38 17.63
CA ARG A 231 -13.40 -17.18 16.58
C ARG A 231 -12.16 -16.50 16.01
N SER A 232 -12.19 -15.18 15.84
CA SER A 232 -11.05 -14.34 15.45
C SER A 232 -9.94 -14.40 16.50
N LEU A 233 -10.29 -14.33 17.80
CA LEU A 233 -9.33 -14.46 18.91
C LEU A 233 -8.70 -15.85 18.99
N LYS A 234 -9.49 -16.92 18.78
CA LYS A 234 -8.96 -18.29 18.68
C LYS A 234 -8.04 -18.43 17.48
N GLY A 235 -8.41 -17.77 16.38
CA GLY A 235 -7.73 -17.76 15.10
C GLY A 235 -7.64 -19.14 14.45
N LYS A 236 -7.33 -19.14 13.16
CA LYS A 236 -6.92 -20.35 12.44
C LYS A 236 -5.46 -20.17 12.07
N GLU A 237 -4.55 -20.76 12.84
CA GLU A 237 -3.12 -20.73 12.49
C GLU A 237 -2.92 -21.66 11.28
N GLU A 238 -3.05 -21.09 10.08
CA GLU A 238 -2.70 -21.79 8.84
C GLU A 238 -1.19 -21.65 8.62
N ARG A 239 -0.48 -22.77 8.71
CA ARG A 239 0.96 -22.77 8.46
C ARG A 239 1.22 -22.69 6.95
N PRO A 240 2.13 -21.82 6.49
CA PRO A 240 2.50 -21.77 5.09
C PRO A 240 3.26 -23.03 4.69
N HIS A 241 2.98 -23.50 3.47
CA HIS A 241 3.77 -24.55 2.84
C HIS A 241 5.08 -23.98 2.29
N VAL A 242 5.03 -22.74 1.80
CA VAL A 242 6.18 -22.01 1.23
C VAL A 242 6.24 -20.60 1.79
N VAL A 243 7.42 -20.14 2.17
CA VAL A 243 7.68 -18.76 2.54
C VAL A 243 8.69 -18.18 1.56
N HIS A 244 8.28 -17.13 0.85
CA HIS A 244 9.17 -16.28 0.08
C HIS A 244 9.72 -15.16 0.98
N LEU A 245 11.04 -15.08 1.14
CA LEU A 245 11.66 -13.96 1.83
C LEU A 245 12.00 -12.86 0.84
N THR A 246 11.53 -11.66 1.14
CA THR A 246 11.87 -10.45 0.40
C THR A 246 12.39 -9.36 1.35
N HIS A 247 12.94 -8.31 0.78
CA HIS A 247 13.54 -7.18 1.49
C HIS A 247 13.27 -5.89 0.72
N LEU A 248 13.54 -4.75 1.37
CA LEU A 248 13.37 -3.45 0.75
C LEU A 248 14.57 -3.18 -0.16
N THR A 249 14.33 -2.81 -1.41
CA THR A 249 15.41 -2.61 -2.38
C THR A 249 16.05 -1.24 -2.21
N ASN A 250 15.25 -0.19 -2.38
CA ASN A 250 15.62 1.20 -2.16
C ASN A 250 14.67 1.85 -1.14
N LEU A 251 14.98 3.07 -0.71
CA LEU A 251 14.18 3.81 0.27
C LEU A 251 12.68 3.95 -0.11
N GLN A 252 12.38 4.00 -1.41
CA GLN A 252 11.02 4.17 -1.91
C GLN A 252 10.22 2.86 -1.99
N SER A 253 10.89 1.70 -1.97
CA SER A 253 10.24 0.38 -2.03
C SER A 253 9.26 0.14 -0.86
N ILE A 254 9.42 0.85 0.26
CA ILE A 254 8.49 0.79 1.39
C ILE A 254 7.07 1.23 1.01
N TYR A 255 6.93 2.14 0.05
CA TYR A 255 5.62 2.62 -0.41
C TYR A 255 4.90 1.62 -1.31
N HIS A 256 5.61 0.62 -1.82
CA HIS A 256 5.04 -0.49 -2.57
C HIS A 256 4.65 -1.68 -1.66
N LEU A 257 4.78 -1.54 -0.34
CA LEU A 257 4.18 -2.46 0.61
C LEU A 257 2.73 -2.06 0.88
N ARG A 258 1.81 -3.02 0.76
CA ARG A 258 0.36 -2.79 0.88
C ARG A 258 -0.08 -2.16 2.19
N PHE A 259 0.66 -2.42 3.27
CA PHE A 259 0.29 -1.94 4.58
C PHE A 259 0.36 -0.41 4.68
N GLY A 260 1.18 0.27 3.87
CA GLY A 260 1.19 1.72 3.77
C GLY A 260 0.15 2.21 2.77
N PHE A 261 0.62 2.52 1.56
CA PHE A 261 -0.21 3.06 0.48
C PHE A 261 -0.58 1.96 -0.51
N SER A 262 -1.71 1.28 -0.28
CA SER A 262 -2.24 0.24 -1.19
C SER A 262 -2.33 0.69 -2.65
N SER A 263 -2.66 1.96 -2.89
CA SER A 263 -2.68 2.58 -4.21
C SER A 263 -1.31 2.69 -4.90
N LEU A 264 -0.22 2.82 -4.14
CA LEU A 264 1.13 2.84 -4.71
C LEU A 264 1.61 1.40 -4.94
N ALA A 265 1.32 0.51 -4.00
CA ALA A 265 1.58 -0.93 -4.12
C ALA A 265 0.82 -1.61 -5.28
N SER A 266 -0.33 -1.07 -5.70
CA SER A 266 -1.10 -1.59 -6.85
C SER A 266 -0.58 -1.14 -8.21
N LYS A 267 0.44 -0.28 -8.25
CA LYS A 267 1.02 0.25 -9.49
C LYS A 267 2.48 -0.18 -9.62
N PRO A 268 2.97 -0.37 -10.86
CA PRO A 268 4.39 -0.63 -11.09
C PRO A 268 5.28 0.45 -10.48
N TYR A 269 6.43 0.03 -9.96
CA TYR A 269 7.41 0.96 -9.39
C TYR A 269 7.85 1.98 -10.45
N THR A 270 7.64 3.26 -10.15
CA THR A 270 8.12 4.37 -10.99
C THR A 270 8.53 5.54 -10.09
N THR A 271 9.67 6.17 -10.40
CA THR A 271 10.08 7.39 -9.70
C THR A 271 9.13 8.52 -10.07
N LYS A 272 8.46 9.11 -9.08
CA LYS A 272 7.53 10.24 -9.28
C LYS A 272 8.05 11.48 -8.55
N TYR A 273 7.65 12.68 -8.98
CA TYR A 273 8.13 13.91 -8.34
C TYR A 273 7.67 14.01 -6.87
N TYR A 274 6.46 13.56 -6.54
CA TYR A 274 5.93 13.67 -5.17
C TYR A 274 6.64 12.75 -4.17
N THR A 275 7.39 11.73 -4.62
CA THR A 275 8.19 10.91 -3.69
C THR A 275 9.32 11.73 -3.06
N TRP A 276 9.73 12.84 -3.69
CA TRP A 276 10.63 13.81 -3.06
C TRP A 276 9.97 14.52 -1.88
N ILE A 277 8.70 14.88 -1.96
CA ILE A 277 7.97 15.51 -0.85
C ILE A 277 7.84 14.54 0.34
N MET A 278 7.73 13.24 0.04
CA MET A 278 7.60 12.19 1.05
C MET A 278 8.92 11.83 1.76
N TRP A 279 10.05 12.46 1.42
CA TRP A 279 11.36 12.13 1.99
C TRP A 279 11.42 12.11 3.54
N PRO A 280 10.75 13.01 4.30
CA PRO A 280 10.81 12.97 5.76
C PRO A 280 10.10 11.72 6.29
N LEU A 281 8.99 11.34 5.66
CA LEU A 281 8.28 10.10 5.96
C LEU A 281 9.13 8.89 5.60
N THR A 282 9.85 8.92 4.48
CA THR A 282 10.75 7.84 4.08
C THR A 282 11.85 7.65 5.12
N PHE A 283 12.50 8.73 5.55
CA PHE A 283 13.55 8.69 6.57
C PHE A 283 13.03 8.21 7.93
N ALA A 284 11.90 8.75 8.39
CA ALA A 284 11.26 8.31 9.64
C ALA A 284 10.91 6.81 9.58
N SER A 285 10.37 6.35 8.45
CA SER A 285 10.02 4.93 8.27
C SER A 285 11.26 4.03 8.27
N MET A 286 12.37 4.48 7.66
CA MET A 286 13.65 3.77 7.70
C MET A 286 14.16 3.63 9.14
N LEU A 287 14.11 4.70 9.94
CA LEU A 287 14.50 4.67 11.34
C LEU A 287 13.61 3.73 12.17
N LEU A 288 12.29 3.81 11.99
CA LEU A 288 11.33 2.94 12.68
C LEU A 288 11.55 1.47 12.35
N ILE A 289 11.78 1.15 11.08
CA ILE A 289 12.11 -0.19 10.60
C ILE A 289 13.45 -0.65 11.18
N TRP A 290 14.44 0.22 11.26
CA TRP A 290 15.74 -0.15 11.80
C TRP A 290 15.68 -0.48 13.31
N ILE A 291 14.89 0.29 14.09
CA ILE A 291 14.76 0.13 15.54
C ILE A 291 13.82 -1.03 15.91
N TYR A 292 12.67 -1.14 15.24
CA TYR A 292 11.59 -2.09 15.61
C TYR A 292 11.41 -3.25 14.61
N GLY A 293 12.33 -3.35 13.64
CA GLY A 293 12.26 -4.26 12.51
C GLY A 293 12.22 -5.72 12.90
N THR A 294 11.01 -6.26 12.92
CA THR A 294 10.73 -7.70 13.00
C THR A 294 10.13 -8.14 11.69
N THR A 295 10.43 -9.37 11.26
CA THR A 295 9.86 -9.90 10.02
C THR A 295 8.33 -9.95 10.13
N PHE A 296 7.64 -9.50 9.10
CA PHE A 296 6.19 -9.51 9.01
C PHE A 296 5.73 -10.11 7.68
N THR A 297 4.48 -10.53 7.62
CA THR A 297 3.91 -11.12 6.41
C THR A 297 3.31 -10.02 5.56
N ALA A 298 3.92 -9.71 4.42
CA ALA A 298 3.38 -8.71 3.49
C ALA A 298 2.21 -9.26 2.70
N GLU A 299 2.29 -10.53 2.28
CA GLU A 299 1.26 -11.16 1.45
C GLU A 299 1.05 -12.62 1.81
N ARG A 300 -0.17 -13.08 1.58
CA ARG A 300 -0.60 -14.47 1.78
C ARG A 300 -1.37 -14.92 0.55
N ASN A 301 -0.73 -15.76 -0.22
CA ASN A 301 -1.22 -16.21 -1.52
C ASN A 301 -1.60 -17.68 -1.47
N ARG A 302 -2.55 -18.07 -2.32
CA ARG A 302 -2.98 -19.46 -2.41
C ARG A 302 -2.89 -19.94 -3.85
N PHE A 303 -2.38 -21.14 -4.02
CA PHE A 303 -2.38 -21.81 -5.31
C PHE A 303 -2.85 -23.25 -5.11
N ARG A 304 -4.10 -23.52 -5.50
CA ARG A 304 -4.78 -24.80 -5.22
C ARG A 304 -4.76 -25.13 -3.72
N LYS A 305 -4.01 -26.18 -3.32
CA LYS A 305 -3.85 -26.61 -1.92
C LYS A 305 -2.65 -25.96 -1.22
N LEU A 306 -1.78 -25.26 -1.96
CA LEU A 306 -0.58 -24.63 -1.42
C LEU A 306 -0.92 -23.25 -0.86
N ILE A 307 -0.37 -22.99 0.33
CA ILE A 307 -0.44 -21.71 1.03
C ILE A 307 0.97 -21.14 1.02
N MET A 308 1.11 -19.93 0.48
CA MET A 308 2.38 -19.25 0.30
C MET A 308 2.34 -17.93 1.03
N GLU A 309 3.45 -17.54 1.65
CA GLU A 309 3.58 -16.25 2.31
C GLU A 309 4.80 -15.50 1.79
N THR A 310 4.62 -14.23 1.45
CA THR A 310 5.74 -13.32 1.22
C THR A 310 6.01 -12.58 2.52
N ARG A 311 7.18 -12.82 3.10
CA ARG A 311 7.60 -12.20 4.35
C ARG A 311 8.71 -11.20 4.09
N VAL A 312 8.51 -9.98 4.59
CA VAL A 312 9.46 -8.89 4.43
C VAL A 312 10.41 -8.89 5.61
N VAL A 313 11.70 -9.00 5.32
CA VAL A 313 12.76 -8.64 6.26
C VAL A 313 12.90 -7.12 6.19
N PRO A 314 12.65 -6.39 7.30
CA PRO A 314 12.62 -4.92 7.30
C PRO A 314 14.06 -4.39 7.32
N ARG A 315 14.76 -4.57 6.21
CA ARG A 315 16.13 -4.14 5.94
C ARG A 315 16.20 -3.73 4.47
N TYR A 316 16.95 -2.68 4.20
CA TYR A 316 17.23 -2.24 2.84
C TYR A 316 18.43 -2.98 2.25
N CYS A 317 18.52 -3.12 0.92
CA CYS A 317 19.67 -3.75 0.24
C CYS A 317 21.01 -3.19 0.73
N PHE A 318 21.13 -1.87 0.84
CA PHE A 318 22.38 -1.22 1.26
C PHE A 318 22.71 -1.42 2.75
N GLN A 319 21.77 -1.92 3.56
CA GLN A 319 21.97 -2.18 4.99
C GLN A 319 22.47 -3.60 5.28
N GLY A 320 22.72 -4.43 4.25
CA GLY A 320 23.27 -5.76 4.45
C GLY A 320 23.97 -6.31 3.22
N SER A 321 25.24 -6.65 3.37
CA SER A 321 25.93 -7.60 2.48
C SER A 321 25.23 -8.96 2.59
N GLU A 322 24.51 -9.35 1.55
CA GLU A 322 23.97 -10.71 1.36
C GLU A 322 23.16 -11.30 2.54
N LEU A 323 22.14 -10.58 3.05
CA LEU A 323 21.05 -11.11 3.91
C LEU A 323 21.36 -12.44 4.62
N ASN A 324 22.35 -12.41 5.50
CA ASN A 324 22.66 -13.50 6.41
C ASN A 324 22.87 -14.88 5.74
N GLY A 325 23.55 -14.93 4.58
CA GLY A 325 23.77 -16.18 3.86
C GLY A 325 22.48 -16.72 3.22
N TYR A 326 21.78 -15.88 2.45
CA TYR A 326 20.58 -16.28 1.70
C TYR A 326 19.41 -16.78 2.57
N GLY A 327 19.24 -16.20 3.76
CA GLY A 327 18.18 -16.58 4.70
C GLY A 327 18.61 -17.58 5.78
N GLU A 328 19.89 -17.93 5.88
CA GLU A 328 20.40 -18.85 6.91
C GLU A 328 20.14 -18.33 8.34
N LEU A 329 20.45 -17.05 8.64
CA LEU A 329 20.13 -16.52 9.98
C LEU A 329 18.62 -16.38 10.20
N TYR A 330 17.81 -16.26 9.14
CA TYR A 330 16.36 -16.29 9.27
C TYR A 330 15.88 -17.66 9.76
N LEU A 331 16.44 -18.74 9.19
CA LEU A 331 16.18 -20.12 9.64
C LEU A 331 16.68 -20.37 11.07
N LYS A 332 17.86 -19.85 11.44
CA LYS A 332 18.38 -19.97 12.82
C LYS A 332 17.48 -19.28 13.85
N ARG A 333 16.86 -18.16 13.48
CA ARG A 333 16.00 -17.36 14.38
C ARG A 333 14.54 -17.81 14.39
N ASN A 334 14.08 -18.52 13.35
CA ASN A 334 12.68 -18.91 13.19
C ASN A 334 12.56 -20.41 12.94
N SER A 335 11.98 -21.14 13.90
CA SER A 335 11.62 -22.54 13.68
C SER A 335 10.45 -22.65 12.71
N LEU A 336 10.71 -23.19 11.52
CA LEU A 336 9.73 -23.36 10.44
C LEU A 336 9.62 -24.85 10.03
N PRO A 337 9.13 -25.73 10.93
CA PRO A 337 9.01 -27.14 10.60
C PRO A 337 7.99 -27.35 9.49
N LYS A 338 8.40 -28.05 8.42
CA LYS A 338 7.59 -28.40 7.23
C LYS A 338 7.23 -27.23 6.30
N THR A 339 7.87 -26.07 6.44
CA THR A 339 7.73 -24.94 5.50
C THR A 339 8.98 -24.82 4.63
N LYS A 340 8.82 -24.71 3.31
CA LYS A 340 9.93 -24.48 2.39
C LYS A 340 10.25 -22.99 2.31
N LEU A 341 11.50 -22.62 2.62
CA LEU A 341 11.99 -21.26 2.41
C LEU A 341 12.47 -21.10 0.97
N VAL A 342 12.04 -20.03 0.30
CA VAL A 342 12.45 -19.70 -1.07
C VAL A 342 12.76 -18.21 -1.20
N ASP A 343 13.62 -17.87 -2.13
CA ASP A 343 14.01 -16.49 -2.45
C ASP A 343 13.66 -16.10 -3.90
N GLY A 344 13.01 -17.00 -4.65
CA GLY A 344 12.57 -16.75 -6.03
C GLY A 344 13.66 -16.91 -7.10
N THR A 345 14.94 -16.97 -6.72
CA THR A 345 16.10 -16.99 -7.63
C THR A 345 16.00 -18.11 -8.67
N SER A 346 15.67 -19.33 -8.25
CA SER A 346 15.59 -20.48 -9.18
C SER A 346 14.51 -20.31 -10.25
N SER A 347 13.35 -19.73 -9.89
CA SER A 347 12.29 -19.44 -10.85
C SER A 347 12.69 -18.33 -11.80
N ALA A 348 13.28 -17.24 -11.29
CA ALA A 348 13.77 -16.13 -12.11
C ALA A 348 14.83 -16.58 -13.11
N VAL A 349 15.80 -17.42 -12.68
CA VAL A 349 16.81 -18.02 -13.56
C VAL A 349 16.15 -18.84 -14.67
N ALA A 350 15.16 -19.68 -14.36
CA ALA A 350 14.47 -20.47 -15.36
C ALA A 350 13.76 -19.60 -16.41
N VAL A 351 13.14 -18.49 -15.99
CA VAL A 351 12.42 -17.57 -16.89
C VAL A 351 13.40 -16.81 -17.79
N VAL A 352 14.52 -16.32 -17.25
CA VAL A 352 15.58 -15.66 -18.04
C VAL A 352 16.16 -16.65 -19.06
N LEU A 353 16.48 -17.87 -18.65
CA LEU A 353 17.01 -18.89 -19.55
C LEU A 353 16.02 -19.30 -20.64
N ASN A 354 14.72 -19.25 -20.38
CA ASN A 354 13.68 -19.51 -21.38
C ASN A 354 13.53 -18.36 -22.39
N SER A 355 14.04 -17.16 -22.05
CA SER A 355 14.05 -16.00 -22.93
C SER A 355 15.27 -16.00 -23.87
N VAL A 356 16.28 -16.82 -23.58
CA VAL A 356 17.47 -16.99 -24.43
C VAL A 356 17.08 -17.75 -25.71
N PRO A 357 17.41 -17.25 -26.92
CA PRO A 357 17.14 -17.95 -28.17
C PRO A 357 17.72 -19.37 -28.22
N ASN A 358 16.95 -20.31 -28.75
CA ASN A 358 17.40 -21.69 -28.93
C ASN A 358 18.63 -21.75 -29.86
N GLY A 359 19.62 -22.57 -29.49
CA GLY A 359 20.85 -22.73 -30.26
C GLY A 359 21.96 -21.71 -29.93
N THR A 360 21.73 -20.80 -28.98
CA THR A 360 22.75 -19.86 -28.50
C THR A 360 23.96 -20.61 -27.92
N LYS A 361 25.15 -20.42 -28.53
CA LYS A 361 26.40 -21.09 -28.10
C LYS A 361 27.21 -20.25 -27.12
N ASN A 362 27.21 -18.94 -27.29
CA ASN A 362 27.98 -17.99 -26.51
C ASN A 362 27.07 -16.86 -26.03
N ILE A 363 27.22 -16.45 -24.77
CA ILE A 363 26.46 -15.37 -24.14
C ILE A 363 27.44 -14.42 -23.46
N LEU A 364 27.22 -13.11 -23.61
CA LEU A 364 27.92 -12.13 -22.79
C LEU A 364 27.12 -11.86 -21.52
N LEU A 365 27.72 -12.07 -20.36
CA LEU A 365 27.21 -11.64 -19.07
C LEU A 365 27.86 -10.30 -18.71
N ILE A 366 27.03 -9.28 -18.46
CA ILE A 366 27.50 -7.92 -18.17
C ILE A 366 26.76 -7.32 -16.97
N GLY A 367 27.43 -6.45 -16.23
CA GLY A 367 26.94 -5.88 -14.97
C GLY A 367 27.57 -6.58 -13.76
N SER A 368 27.15 -6.17 -12.57
CA SER A 368 27.71 -6.63 -11.29
C SER A 368 27.42 -8.10 -11.01
N LEU A 369 28.39 -8.77 -10.37
CA LEU A 369 28.23 -10.17 -9.96
C LEU A 369 27.23 -10.28 -8.81
N SER A 370 26.02 -10.71 -9.15
CA SER A 370 24.95 -10.98 -8.20
C SER A 370 24.69 -12.49 -8.04
N LYS A 371 23.89 -12.86 -7.03
CA LYS A 371 23.38 -14.23 -6.88
C LYS A 371 22.73 -14.75 -8.17
N MET A 372 21.93 -13.90 -8.83
CA MET A 372 21.29 -14.22 -10.11
C MET A 372 22.32 -14.47 -11.21
N ALA A 373 23.32 -13.59 -11.34
CA ALA A 373 24.41 -13.74 -12.31
C ALA A 373 25.19 -15.04 -12.11
N TYR A 374 25.46 -15.42 -10.85
CA TYR A 374 26.08 -16.70 -10.50
C TYR A 374 25.24 -17.90 -10.97
N PHE A 375 23.96 -17.97 -10.60
CA PHE A 375 23.12 -19.13 -10.95
C PHE A 375 22.81 -19.21 -12.45
N LEU A 376 22.71 -18.08 -13.15
CA LEU A 376 22.63 -18.03 -14.60
C LEU A 376 23.88 -18.64 -15.23
N SER A 377 25.06 -18.17 -14.80
CA SER A 377 26.34 -18.67 -15.29
C SER A 377 26.51 -20.16 -15.04
N LEU A 378 26.24 -20.61 -13.81
CA LEU A 378 26.30 -22.02 -13.42
C LEU A 378 25.40 -22.88 -14.32
N THR A 379 24.17 -22.43 -14.57
CA THR A 379 23.19 -23.20 -15.36
C THR A 379 23.54 -23.20 -16.85
N LEU A 380 24.03 -22.08 -17.39
CA LEU A 380 24.48 -21.97 -18.77
C LEU A 380 25.72 -22.84 -19.04
N CYS A 381 26.73 -22.77 -18.17
CA CYS A 381 27.93 -23.61 -18.29
C CYS A 381 27.58 -25.10 -18.21
N LYS A 382 26.65 -25.50 -17.33
CA LYS A 382 26.16 -26.90 -17.27
C LYS A 382 25.41 -27.34 -18.53
N ARG A 383 24.83 -26.40 -19.29
CA ARG A 383 24.21 -26.65 -20.60
C ARG A 383 25.22 -26.63 -21.75
N GLY A 384 26.51 -26.46 -21.48
CA GLY A 384 27.57 -26.35 -22.49
C GLY A 384 27.59 -25.01 -23.23
N VAL A 385 26.89 -23.99 -22.73
CA VAL A 385 26.92 -22.63 -23.29
C VAL A 385 28.14 -21.89 -22.73
N GLN A 386 28.90 -21.24 -23.61
CA GLN A 386 30.04 -20.43 -23.20
C GLN A 386 29.56 -19.08 -22.63
N VAL A 387 29.93 -18.79 -21.39
CA VAL A 387 29.63 -17.53 -20.72
C VAL A 387 30.86 -16.63 -20.81
N GLN A 388 30.72 -15.51 -21.49
CA GLN A 388 31.75 -14.50 -21.66
C GLN A 388 31.53 -13.35 -20.67
N MET A 389 32.60 -12.83 -20.09
CA MET A 389 32.55 -11.63 -19.24
C MET A 389 33.61 -10.62 -19.70
N ALA A 390 33.22 -9.35 -19.74
CA ALA A 390 34.12 -8.26 -20.17
C ALA A 390 34.88 -7.62 -19.01
N GLN A 391 34.33 -7.64 -17.79
CA GLN A 391 34.95 -7.09 -16.59
C GLN A 391 35.84 -8.14 -15.93
N LYS A 392 37.14 -7.82 -15.80
CA LYS A 392 38.14 -8.77 -15.31
C LYS A 392 37.91 -9.17 -13.85
N ASP A 393 37.63 -8.19 -12.99
CA ASP A 393 37.45 -8.43 -11.57
C ASP A 393 36.24 -9.35 -11.30
N GLU A 394 35.13 -9.08 -11.99
CA GLU A 394 33.91 -9.91 -11.89
C GLU A 394 34.10 -11.32 -12.48
N TYR A 395 34.87 -11.44 -13.56
CA TYR A 395 35.24 -12.73 -14.14
C TYR A 395 36.06 -13.58 -13.15
N GLU A 396 37.09 -13.01 -12.52
CA GLU A 396 37.92 -13.75 -11.56
C GLU A 396 37.11 -14.16 -10.33
N LEU A 397 36.24 -13.27 -9.82
CA LEU A 397 35.32 -13.58 -8.72
C LEU A 397 34.35 -14.71 -9.07
N LEU A 398 33.71 -14.66 -10.24
CA LEU A 398 32.79 -15.72 -10.68
C LEU A 398 33.53 -17.06 -10.87
N LYS A 399 34.74 -17.03 -11.43
CA LYS A 399 35.57 -18.22 -11.63
C LYS A 399 35.91 -18.89 -10.30
N LEU A 400 36.22 -18.12 -9.26
CA LEU A 400 36.47 -18.63 -7.91
C LEU A 400 35.23 -19.30 -7.29
N GLN A 401 34.02 -18.82 -7.61
CA GLN A 401 32.76 -19.35 -7.08
C GLN A 401 32.23 -20.57 -7.87
N LEU A 402 32.57 -20.69 -9.15
CA LEU A 402 32.10 -21.78 -10.01
C LEU A 402 32.93 -23.07 -9.81
N PRO A 403 32.30 -24.25 -9.92
CA PRO A 403 33.02 -25.52 -9.96
C PRO A 403 34.10 -25.55 -11.04
N SER A 404 35.27 -26.10 -10.72
CA SER A 404 36.44 -26.15 -11.63
C SER A 404 36.15 -26.85 -12.96
N GLU A 405 35.28 -27.86 -12.95
CA GLU A 405 34.80 -28.59 -14.14
C GLU A 405 34.15 -27.68 -15.19
N LEU A 406 33.57 -26.55 -14.76
CA LEU A 406 32.84 -25.61 -15.62
C LEU A 406 33.71 -24.44 -16.09
N HIS A 407 34.95 -24.33 -15.62
CA HIS A 407 35.85 -23.22 -15.99
C HIS A 407 36.14 -23.17 -17.49
N GLY A 408 36.10 -24.29 -18.21
CA GLY A 408 36.26 -24.33 -19.67
C GLY A 408 35.13 -23.63 -20.45
N HIS A 409 33.96 -23.44 -19.82
CA HIS A 409 32.83 -22.72 -20.40
C HIS A 409 32.79 -21.24 -20.00
N LEU A 410 33.68 -20.78 -19.12
CA LEU A 410 33.76 -19.38 -18.72
C LEU A 410 34.95 -18.69 -19.41
N VAL A 411 34.71 -17.58 -20.09
CA VAL A 411 35.73 -16.89 -20.89
C VAL A 411 35.79 -15.40 -20.57
N PHE A 412 36.98 -14.89 -20.30
CA PHE A 412 37.24 -13.46 -20.26
C PHE A 412 37.35 -12.92 -21.70
N SER A 413 36.50 -11.99 -22.09
CA SER A 413 36.51 -11.40 -23.44
C SER A 413 36.02 -9.96 -23.44
N ASN A 414 36.85 -9.05 -23.98
CA ASN A 414 36.52 -7.64 -24.17
C ASN A 414 35.98 -7.35 -25.60
N SER A 415 35.53 -8.39 -26.32
CA SER A 415 35.15 -8.29 -27.73
C SER A 415 33.69 -7.84 -27.96
N TYR A 416 32.83 -7.98 -26.95
CA TYR A 416 31.40 -7.65 -27.01
C TYR A 416 30.66 -8.27 -28.23
N ALA A 417 31.19 -9.37 -28.77
CA ALA A 417 30.75 -9.93 -30.05
C ALA A 417 29.57 -10.91 -29.96
N SER A 418 29.19 -11.31 -28.74
CA SER A 418 28.08 -12.25 -28.53
C SER A 418 26.75 -11.65 -28.98
N GLU A 419 25.92 -12.45 -29.66
CA GLU A 419 24.60 -12.03 -30.16
C GLU A 419 23.57 -11.83 -29.04
N VAL A 420 23.78 -12.47 -27.89
CA VAL A 420 22.91 -12.42 -26.72
C VAL A 420 23.68 -11.92 -25.50
N TRP A 421 23.17 -10.88 -24.87
CA TRP A 421 23.72 -10.27 -23.66
C TRP A 421 22.74 -10.46 -22.52
N LEU A 422 23.20 -11.10 -21.44
CA LEU A 422 22.51 -11.12 -20.15
C LEU A 422 22.97 -9.90 -19.36
N VAL A 423 22.03 -9.01 -19.08
CA VAL A 423 22.32 -7.66 -18.57
C VAL A 423 21.88 -7.53 -17.13
N GLY A 424 22.84 -7.23 -16.26
CA GLY A 424 22.65 -6.98 -14.83
C GLY A 424 22.77 -5.50 -14.47
N ASP A 425 22.65 -5.24 -13.16
CA ASP A 425 22.79 -3.89 -12.59
C ASP A 425 24.24 -3.41 -12.70
N GLY A 426 24.41 -2.11 -12.92
CA GLY A 426 25.74 -1.50 -13.06
C GLY A 426 26.35 -1.58 -14.47
N VAL A 427 25.59 -2.03 -15.47
CA VAL A 427 25.99 -1.91 -16.88
C VAL A 427 26.17 -0.44 -17.26
N MET A 428 27.29 -0.09 -17.90
CA MET A 428 27.62 1.28 -18.26
C MET A 428 27.08 1.63 -19.65
N ASP A 429 26.68 2.90 -19.85
CA ASP A 429 26.20 3.38 -21.15
C ASP A 429 27.24 3.19 -22.26
N GLU A 430 28.54 3.29 -21.93
CA GLU A 430 29.65 3.06 -22.85
C GLU A 430 29.77 1.60 -23.30
N GLU A 431 29.47 0.65 -22.42
CA GLU A 431 29.50 -0.78 -22.76
C GLU A 431 28.37 -1.12 -23.73
N GLN A 432 27.17 -0.58 -23.48
CA GLN A 432 26.03 -0.76 -24.39
C GLN A 432 26.29 -0.18 -25.79
N ARG A 433 27.03 0.93 -25.90
CA ARG A 433 27.39 1.52 -27.20
C ARG A 433 28.35 0.65 -28.04
N ARG A 434 29.05 -0.30 -27.42
CA ARG A 434 29.94 -1.25 -28.12
C ARG A 434 29.18 -2.41 -28.78
N ALA A 435 27.89 -2.56 -28.47
CA ALA A 435 27.05 -3.58 -29.08
C ALA A 435 26.90 -3.34 -30.58
N ARG A 436 26.93 -4.42 -31.36
CA ARG A 436 26.58 -4.40 -32.78
C ARG A 436 25.07 -4.33 -32.95
N LYS A 437 24.64 -3.87 -34.12
CA LYS A 437 23.22 -3.89 -34.52
C LYS A 437 22.64 -5.31 -34.41
N GLY A 438 21.44 -5.41 -33.84
CA GLY A 438 20.70 -6.66 -33.71
C GLY A 438 21.02 -7.51 -32.47
N ILE A 439 21.89 -7.07 -31.57
CA ILE A 439 22.16 -7.81 -30.32
C ILE A 439 20.92 -7.83 -29.41
N HIS A 440 20.68 -8.98 -28.78
CA HIS A 440 19.60 -9.21 -27.83
C HIS A 440 20.05 -8.88 -26.42
N PHE A 441 19.53 -7.79 -25.85
CA PHE A 441 19.72 -7.42 -24.44
C PHE A 441 18.60 -8.05 -23.62
N ILE A 442 18.93 -9.09 -22.84
CA ILE A 442 18.00 -9.77 -21.95
C ILE A 442 18.35 -9.38 -20.51
N PRO A 443 17.57 -8.50 -19.87
CA PRO A 443 17.81 -8.15 -18.48
C PRO A 443 17.48 -9.32 -17.55
N PHE A 444 18.30 -9.49 -16.51
CA PHE A 444 18.02 -10.46 -15.43
C PHE A 444 17.84 -9.79 -14.06
N THR A 445 17.83 -8.46 -14.01
CA THR A 445 17.55 -7.67 -12.81
C THR A 445 16.15 -7.07 -12.83
N GLN A 446 15.72 -6.61 -11.66
CA GLN A 446 14.36 -6.15 -11.41
C GLN A 446 13.97 -4.93 -12.25
N PHE A 447 14.93 -4.03 -12.50
CA PHE A 447 14.72 -2.84 -13.30
C PHE A 447 15.37 -2.99 -14.67
N PRO A 448 14.66 -2.68 -15.77
CA PRO A 448 15.24 -2.78 -17.10
C PRO A 448 16.38 -1.77 -17.29
N PRO A 449 17.42 -2.09 -18.07
CA PRO A 449 18.50 -1.17 -18.38
C PRO A 449 17.99 -0.01 -19.24
N LYS A 450 18.73 1.10 -19.21
CA LYS A 450 18.48 2.22 -20.12
C LYS A 450 18.68 1.78 -21.57
N LEU A 451 17.81 2.23 -22.47
CA LEU A 451 17.92 1.95 -23.90
C LEU A 451 18.90 2.95 -24.53
N ILE A 452 20.16 2.55 -24.66
CA ILE A 452 21.24 3.40 -25.20
C ILE A 452 21.45 3.19 -26.70
N HIS A 453 21.44 1.93 -27.18
CA HIS A 453 21.72 1.60 -28.58
C HIS A 453 20.45 1.24 -29.35
N LYS A 454 19.87 2.19 -30.10
CA LYS A 454 18.55 2.03 -30.74
C LYS A 454 18.41 0.85 -31.72
N ASP A 455 19.49 0.45 -32.40
CA ASP A 455 19.49 -0.69 -33.31
C ASP A 455 19.64 -2.08 -32.63
N CYS A 456 19.62 -2.15 -31.30
CA CYS A 456 19.62 -3.40 -30.54
C CYS A 456 18.21 -3.80 -30.08
N ILE A 457 18.02 -5.08 -29.79
CA ILE A 457 16.74 -5.63 -29.32
C ILE A 457 16.77 -5.68 -27.80
N TYR A 458 16.03 -4.78 -27.15
CA TYR A 458 15.87 -4.76 -25.70
C TYR A 458 14.64 -5.58 -25.31
N HIS A 459 14.86 -6.68 -24.60
CA HIS A 459 13.79 -7.47 -24.01
C HIS A 459 13.30 -6.80 -22.73
N CYS A 460 12.02 -7.00 -22.41
CA CYS A 460 11.52 -6.66 -21.09
C CYS A 460 12.13 -7.62 -20.04
N THR A 461 12.20 -7.16 -18.78
CA THR A 461 12.53 -8.04 -17.65
C THR A 461 11.63 -9.29 -17.70
N PRO A 462 12.21 -10.49 -17.85
CA PRO A 462 11.44 -11.69 -18.04
C PRO A 462 10.51 -11.94 -16.85
N ALA A 463 9.22 -12.14 -17.13
CA ALA A 463 8.17 -12.29 -16.13
C ALA A 463 7.26 -13.49 -16.45
N MET A 464 6.54 -13.98 -15.44
CA MET A 464 5.59 -15.08 -15.58
C MET A 464 4.14 -14.58 -15.60
N VAL A 465 3.31 -15.20 -16.43
CA VAL A 465 1.87 -14.99 -16.38
C VAL A 465 1.31 -15.72 -15.16
N VAL A 466 0.54 -15.00 -14.35
CA VAL A 466 -0.11 -15.52 -13.15
C VAL A 466 -1.18 -16.54 -13.56
N PRO A 467 -1.13 -17.80 -13.06
CA PRO A 467 -2.15 -18.79 -13.36
C PRO A 467 -3.51 -18.40 -12.79
N LYS A 468 -4.62 -18.71 -13.49
CA LYS A 468 -5.99 -18.44 -13.02
C LYS A 468 -6.35 -19.04 -11.64
N ALA A 469 -5.65 -20.09 -11.23
CA ALA A 469 -5.85 -20.75 -9.93
C ALA A 469 -5.05 -20.10 -8.78
N TYR A 470 -4.32 -19.02 -9.06
CA TYR A 470 -3.58 -18.25 -8.06
C TYR A 470 -4.51 -17.18 -7.47
N GLU A 471 -4.72 -17.25 -6.16
CA GLU A 471 -5.61 -16.37 -5.41
C GLU A 471 -4.78 -15.39 -4.56
N ASN A 472 -5.37 -14.22 -4.28
CA ASN A 472 -4.86 -13.18 -3.37
C ASN A 472 -3.61 -12.39 -3.83
N LEU A 473 -3.23 -12.48 -5.11
CA LEU A 473 -2.14 -11.67 -5.69
C LEU A 473 -2.65 -10.31 -6.18
N HIS A 474 -2.43 -9.27 -5.37
CA HIS A 474 -2.98 -7.93 -5.62
C HIS A 474 -1.98 -6.81 -5.33
N THR A 475 -0.72 -7.06 -5.69
CA THR A 475 0.39 -6.12 -5.71
C THR A 475 1.08 -6.19 -7.05
N CYS A 476 1.58 -5.07 -7.51
CA CYS A 476 2.62 -5.10 -8.52
C CYS A 476 3.90 -5.47 -7.79
N GLU A 477 4.49 -6.62 -8.11
CA GLU A 477 5.84 -6.95 -7.65
C GLU A 477 6.76 -5.79 -8.05
N GLY A 478 7.33 -5.13 -7.06
CA GLY A 478 8.15 -3.92 -7.19
C GLY A 478 9.60 -4.19 -6.89
#